data_AF-A0A7G1IFN5-F1
#
_entry.id   AF-A0A7G1IFN5-F1
#
_cell.length_a   1.000
_cell.length_b   1.000
_cell.length_c   1.000
_cell.angle_alpha   90.00
_cell.angle_beta   90.00
_cell.angle_gamma   90.00
#
_symmetry.space_group_name_H-M   'P 1'
#
loop_
_entity.id
_entity.type
_entity.pdbx_description
1 polymer ?
#
loop_
_entity_poly.entity_id
_entity_poly.type
_entity_poly.pdbx_seq_one_letter_code
_entity_poly.pdbx_strand_id
1 'polypeptide(L)'
;MNKPTTALATLAAIFVTAGCGGSTNSQAAENSPSGNQSSQASNTATTAEPASAARMNPRYEDAETPEAQQGRQLMTDAKLLEALGQQVNDTLNLPYDVGLVGKQCGEPNDYWDPNTNEITLCYEDIQQSEHRFADNANPDPVIAAVDATTSGFYHELGHATLAIYQLAFTGREEDVADQLSAFMLLAPGADGKPYPNGVRIATNTAQDWKLSAKESGDANDLPFWDGHSMDITRMYNWECWIYGSDPAANANMVASGDLPEDRAGNCEEEFQNMSKAWQQMLGPHLKSPAEPCGPSQTRTDRGDGAAASWPVFLSSRPEQEFMEFMDRSGIGRADLMDRTRATVFLTVCVSFRSPTSTDLVPAGSGLPSTGWDRNTAHAAIRYF
;
A
#
# COMPACT_ATOMS: atom_id res chain seq x y z
N MET A 1 44.83 -4.23 42.10
CA MET A 1 44.25 -3.31 43.09
C MET A 1 42.85 -2.93 42.62
N ASN A 2 41.85 -3.31 43.42
CA ASN A 2 40.46 -2.87 43.54
C ASN A 2 39.60 -2.68 42.28
N LYS A 3 38.73 -3.67 42.02
CA LYS A 3 37.45 -3.49 41.32
C LYS A 3 36.47 -2.74 42.25
N PRO A 4 35.66 -1.78 41.78
CA PRO A 4 34.53 -1.28 42.53
C PRO A 4 33.29 -2.15 42.31
N THR A 5 32.56 -2.27 43.40
CA THR A 5 31.37 -3.04 43.74
C THR A 5 30.12 -2.66 42.94
N THR A 6 29.38 -3.69 42.49
CA THR A 6 27.97 -3.63 42.12
C THR A 6 27.10 -3.39 43.35
N ALA A 7 26.32 -2.31 43.36
CA ALA A 7 25.29 -2.06 44.35
C ALA A 7 23.95 -2.63 43.84
N LEU A 8 23.43 -3.67 44.50
CA LEU A 8 22.04 -4.10 44.33
C LEU A 8 21.12 -3.12 45.07
N ALA A 9 20.27 -2.42 44.32
CA ALA A 9 19.14 -1.69 44.89
C ALA A 9 17.91 -2.61 44.93
N THR A 10 17.54 -3.08 46.12
CA THR A 10 16.25 -3.73 46.39
C THR A 10 15.13 -2.69 46.39
N LEU A 11 14.23 -2.74 45.40
CA LEU A 11 12.94 -2.04 45.44
C LEU A 11 11.92 -2.89 46.21
N ALA A 12 11.41 -2.35 47.31
CA ALA A 12 10.25 -2.90 48.02
C ALA A 12 8.95 -2.33 47.41
N ALA A 13 8.12 -3.22 46.87
CA ALA A 13 6.78 -2.87 46.38
C ALA A 13 5.79 -2.80 47.57
N ILE A 14 5.19 -1.63 47.79
CA ILE A 14 4.07 -1.44 48.70
C ILE A 14 2.78 -1.47 47.87
N PHE A 15 1.96 -2.50 48.07
CA PHE A 15 0.59 -2.56 47.57
C PHE A 15 -0.33 -1.73 48.47
N VAL A 16 -1.02 -0.74 47.90
CA VAL A 16 -2.20 -0.12 48.53
C VAL A 16 -3.41 -0.48 47.69
N THR A 17 -4.28 -1.32 48.27
CA THR A 17 -5.61 -1.62 47.78
C THR A 17 -6.59 -0.57 48.35
N ALA A 18 -7.27 0.18 47.48
CA ALA A 18 -8.40 1.01 47.87
C ALA A 18 -9.68 0.42 47.27
N GLY A 19 -10.56 -0.03 48.17
CA GLY A 19 -11.79 -0.76 47.88
C GLY A 19 -12.97 0.10 47.46
N CYS A 20 -13.97 -0.60 46.94
CA CYS A 20 -15.26 -0.12 46.48
C CYS A 20 -16.05 0.63 47.55
N GLY A 21 -16.57 1.82 47.23
CA GLY A 21 -17.54 2.56 48.03
C GLY A 21 -18.96 2.38 47.50
N GLY A 22 -19.80 1.68 48.27
CA GLY A 22 -21.23 1.54 48.05
C GLY A 22 -22.05 2.70 48.62
N SER A 23 -23.20 2.92 48.00
CA SER A 23 -24.17 3.99 48.23
C SER A 23 -24.88 3.96 49.58
N THR A 24 -25.21 5.14 50.13
CA THR A 24 -26.41 5.32 50.97
C THR A 24 -27.10 6.66 50.70
N ASN A 25 -28.35 6.51 50.27
CA ASN A 25 -29.51 7.39 50.36
C ASN A 25 -29.42 8.62 51.28
N SER A 26 -29.88 9.76 50.75
CA SER A 26 -30.77 10.66 51.49
C SER A 26 -31.52 11.62 50.55
N GLN A 27 -32.82 11.74 50.82
CA GLN A 27 -33.78 12.78 50.43
C GLN A 27 -34.67 12.51 49.20
N ALA A 28 -35.81 11.90 49.52
CA ALA A 28 -37.08 12.19 48.87
C ALA A 28 -37.65 13.52 49.39
N ALA A 29 -38.16 14.36 48.49
CA ALA A 29 -39.38 15.14 48.67
C ALA A 29 -39.80 15.72 47.32
N GLU A 30 -40.85 15.13 46.76
CA GLU A 30 -41.62 15.64 45.64
C GLU A 30 -42.27 16.97 46.00
N ASN A 31 -42.26 17.92 45.07
CA ASN A 31 -43.39 18.82 44.83
C ASN A 31 -43.26 19.43 43.43
N SER A 32 -44.12 18.97 42.53
CA SER A 32 -44.42 19.65 41.27
C SER A 32 -45.23 20.93 41.55
N PRO A 33 -45.14 21.91 40.65
CA PRO A 33 -46.36 22.25 39.93
C PRO A 33 -46.15 22.30 38.42
N SER A 34 -47.10 21.66 37.74
CA SER A 34 -47.27 21.60 36.30
C SER A 34 -47.31 22.98 35.65
N GLY A 35 -46.44 23.22 34.68
CA GLY A 35 -46.42 24.39 33.81
C GLY A 35 -46.17 23.96 32.38
N ASN A 36 -47.24 24.00 31.59
CA ASN A 36 -47.34 23.68 30.16
C ASN A 36 -46.25 24.39 29.33
N GLN A 37 -45.40 23.66 28.59
CA GLN A 37 -44.78 24.17 27.37
C GLN A 37 -44.74 23.11 26.26
N SER A 38 -45.49 23.40 25.21
CA SER A 38 -45.48 22.75 23.90
C SER A 38 -44.06 22.78 23.32
N SER A 39 -43.42 21.62 23.18
CA SER A 39 -42.23 21.47 22.36
C SER A 39 -42.63 21.54 20.88
N GLN A 40 -42.42 22.68 20.25
CA GLN A 40 -42.40 22.78 18.79
C GLN A 40 -41.19 22.01 18.27
N ALA A 41 -41.44 20.84 17.69
CA ALA A 41 -40.45 20.12 16.91
C ALA A 41 -40.13 20.94 15.65
N SER A 42 -38.95 21.57 15.64
CA SER A 42 -38.37 22.14 14.42
C SER A 42 -37.79 21.00 13.60
N ASN A 43 -38.55 20.54 12.60
CA ASN A 43 -38.04 19.68 11.53
C ASN A 43 -37.16 20.52 10.61
N THR A 44 -35.89 20.69 10.96
CA THR A 44 -34.88 21.14 10.02
C THR A 44 -34.22 19.91 9.43
N ALA A 45 -34.71 19.47 8.27
CA ALA A 45 -34.03 18.47 7.46
C ALA A 45 -32.75 19.12 6.91
N THR A 46 -31.63 18.92 7.59
CA THR A 46 -30.31 19.23 7.04
C THR A 46 -30.04 18.22 5.93
N THR A 47 -30.04 18.69 4.68
CA THR A 47 -29.48 17.95 3.56
C THR A 47 -27.99 17.78 3.85
N ALA A 48 -27.61 16.61 4.37
CA ALA A 48 -26.21 16.29 4.57
C ALA A 48 -25.52 16.29 3.21
N GLU A 49 -24.58 17.21 3.03
CA GLU A 49 -23.62 17.18 1.93
C GLU A 49 -22.95 15.79 1.96
N PRO A 50 -22.77 15.11 0.81
CA PRO A 50 -22.11 13.81 0.80
C PRO A 50 -20.75 13.97 1.48
N ALA A 51 -20.45 13.09 2.45
CA ALA A 51 -19.19 13.11 3.16
C ALA A 51 -18.04 13.16 2.14
N SER A 52 -17.14 14.14 2.29
CA SER A 52 -15.96 14.26 1.45
C SER A 52 -15.17 12.95 1.51
N ALA A 53 -14.70 12.46 0.36
CA ALA A 53 -13.80 11.31 0.33
C ALA A 53 -12.62 11.56 1.28
N ALA A 54 -12.30 10.56 2.10
CA ALA A 54 -11.20 10.63 3.06
C ALA A 54 -9.87 10.84 2.35
N ARG A 55 -8.93 11.49 3.04
CA ARG A 55 -7.67 11.97 2.46
C ARG A 55 -6.50 11.82 3.43
N MET A 56 -5.31 11.80 2.84
CA MET A 56 -4.07 12.06 3.57
C MET A 56 -3.93 13.56 3.77
N ASN A 57 -3.72 13.96 5.03
CA ASN A 57 -3.72 15.36 5.47
C ASN A 57 -2.31 15.76 5.96
N PRO A 58 -1.47 16.35 5.07
CA PRO A 58 -0.13 16.77 5.43
C PRO A 58 -0.14 18.02 6.33
N ARG A 59 0.68 18.04 7.38
CA ARG A 59 0.93 19.22 8.22
C ARG A 59 2.33 19.20 8.82
N TYR A 60 2.86 20.39 9.10
CA TYR A 60 4.10 20.58 9.84
C TYR A 60 3.77 21.14 11.22
N GLU A 61 4.22 20.47 12.27
CA GLU A 61 4.19 20.99 13.64
C GLU A 61 5.42 21.85 13.91
N ASP A 62 5.41 22.55 15.04
CA ASP A 62 6.50 23.44 15.44
C ASP A 62 7.76 22.64 15.83
N ALA A 63 8.92 23.30 15.73
CA ALA A 63 10.21 22.76 16.11
C ALA A 63 10.93 23.73 17.05
N GLU A 64 11.39 23.22 18.19
CA GLU A 64 11.99 24.01 19.27
C GLU A 64 13.52 23.89 19.29
N THR A 65 14.06 22.69 19.02
CA THR A 65 15.51 22.47 19.04
C THR A 65 16.15 22.92 17.73
N PRO A 66 17.43 23.36 17.74
CA PRO A 66 18.14 23.72 16.50
C PRO A 66 18.19 22.58 15.47
N GLU A 67 18.33 21.34 15.93
CA GLU A 67 18.30 20.12 15.12
C GLU A 67 16.95 19.94 14.43
N ALA A 68 15.85 19.97 15.18
CA ALA A 68 14.51 19.81 14.63
C ALA A 68 14.12 20.98 13.71
N GLN A 69 14.59 22.20 14.00
CA GLN A 69 14.39 23.35 13.13
C GLN A 69 15.06 23.16 11.76
N GLN A 70 16.26 22.55 11.72
CA GLN A 70 16.93 22.20 10.47
C GLN A 70 16.14 21.12 9.73
N GLY A 71 15.75 20.02 10.40
CA GLY A 71 14.95 18.97 9.76
C GLY A 71 13.62 19.47 9.20
N ARG A 72 12.92 20.33 9.95
CA ARG A 72 11.71 21.01 9.48
C ARG A 72 11.97 21.87 8.25
N GLN A 73 13.08 22.60 8.23
CA GLN A 73 13.47 23.43 7.09
C GLN A 73 13.73 22.56 5.85
N LEU A 74 14.45 21.45 5.98
CA LEU A 74 14.69 20.50 4.88
C LEU A 74 13.38 19.99 4.28
N MET A 75 12.46 19.52 5.11
CA MET A 75 11.17 19.00 4.62
C MET A 75 10.30 20.09 3.97
N THR A 76 10.24 21.27 4.56
CA THR A 76 9.42 22.39 4.06
C THR A 76 9.98 22.99 2.77
N ASP A 77 11.29 23.15 2.63
CA ASP A 77 11.93 23.61 1.39
C ASP A 77 11.68 22.64 0.23
N ALA A 78 11.69 21.34 0.52
CA ALA A 78 11.34 20.29 -0.44
C ALA A 78 9.84 20.19 -0.74
N LYS A 79 8.96 20.83 0.05
CA LYS A 79 7.50 20.60 0.04
C LYS A 79 7.14 19.13 0.16
N LEU A 80 7.88 18.43 1.03
CA LEU A 80 7.92 16.97 1.05
C LEU A 80 6.54 16.39 1.38
N LEU A 81 5.94 16.81 2.50
CA LEU A 81 4.68 16.24 2.97
C LEU A 81 3.53 16.56 2.02
N GLU A 82 3.55 17.74 1.39
CA GLU A 82 2.56 18.11 0.38
C GLU A 82 2.63 17.19 -0.84
N ALA A 83 3.83 16.93 -1.35
CA ALA A 83 4.03 16.05 -2.49
C ALA A 83 3.62 14.60 -2.18
N LEU A 84 4.02 14.07 -1.03
CA LEU A 84 3.69 12.71 -0.59
C LEU A 84 2.20 12.54 -0.29
N GLY A 85 1.62 13.50 0.42
CA GLY A 85 0.18 13.53 0.70
C GLY A 85 -0.64 13.62 -0.58
N GLN A 86 -0.22 14.44 -1.54
CA GLN A 86 -0.87 14.49 -2.85
C GLN A 86 -0.73 13.17 -3.61
N GLN A 87 0.46 12.57 -3.64
CA GLN A 87 0.68 11.29 -4.32
C GLN A 87 -0.23 10.18 -3.78
N VAL A 88 -0.36 10.06 -2.45
CA VAL A 88 -1.30 9.11 -1.84
C VAL A 88 -2.74 9.46 -2.20
N ASN A 89 -3.11 10.74 -2.10
CA ASN A 89 -4.45 11.19 -2.44
C ASN A 89 -4.80 10.99 -3.92
N ASP A 90 -3.85 10.99 -4.83
CA ASP A 90 -4.09 10.75 -6.25
C ASP A 90 -4.14 9.25 -6.59
N THR A 91 -3.58 8.40 -5.72
CA THR A 91 -3.39 6.96 -5.98
C THR A 91 -4.34 6.06 -5.21
N LEU A 92 -4.63 6.35 -3.94
CA LEU A 92 -5.33 5.44 -3.01
C LEU A 92 -6.74 5.92 -2.65
N ASN A 93 -7.68 4.99 -2.55
CA ASN A 93 -8.99 5.16 -1.92
C ASN A 93 -8.89 4.90 -0.42
N LEU A 94 -8.57 5.93 0.34
CA LEU A 94 -8.51 5.84 1.80
C LEU A 94 -9.93 5.69 2.39
N PRO A 95 -10.16 4.74 3.33
CA PRO A 95 -11.44 4.58 4.00
C PRO A 95 -11.62 5.56 5.16
N TYR A 96 -10.53 6.12 5.69
CA TYR A 96 -10.48 7.08 6.78
C TYR A 96 -9.39 8.13 6.51
N ASP A 97 -9.53 9.31 7.11
CA ASP A 97 -8.51 10.36 6.99
C ASP A 97 -7.21 9.91 7.66
N VAL A 98 -6.10 10.06 6.97
CA VAL A 98 -4.76 9.67 7.45
C VAL A 98 -3.93 10.94 7.67
N GLY A 99 -3.37 11.12 8.86
CA GLY A 99 -2.42 12.21 9.11
C GLY A 99 -1.07 11.93 8.45
N LEU A 100 -0.44 12.95 7.88
CA LEU A 100 0.99 12.94 7.51
C LEU A 100 1.67 14.14 8.18
N VAL A 101 2.56 13.89 9.12
CA VAL A 101 2.97 14.92 10.08
C VAL A 101 4.46 14.99 10.22
N GLY A 102 5.01 16.16 9.91
CA GLY A 102 6.37 16.51 10.28
C GLY A 102 6.34 17.07 11.69
N LYS A 103 7.09 16.51 12.64
CA LYS A 103 7.19 17.07 14.00
C LYS A 103 8.52 16.75 14.67
N GLN A 104 8.82 17.47 15.75
CA GLN A 104 9.95 17.16 16.62
C GLN A 104 9.60 15.97 17.53
N CYS A 105 10.43 14.93 17.54
CA CYS A 105 10.17 13.70 18.30
C CYS A 105 11.12 13.50 19.48
N GLY A 106 12.25 14.20 19.52
CA GLY A 106 13.30 14.03 20.51
C GLY A 106 14.28 12.89 20.19
N GLU A 107 14.04 12.13 19.12
CA GLU A 107 14.92 11.10 18.58
C GLU A 107 14.74 10.96 17.06
N PRO A 108 15.79 10.58 16.31
CA PRO A 108 15.70 10.23 14.89
C PRO A 108 14.87 8.96 14.71
N ASN A 109 13.66 9.11 14.18
CA ASN A 109 12.74 8.00 13.92
C ASN A 109 11.64 8.45 12.95
N ASP A 110 10.96 7.53 12.29
CA ASP A 110 9.69 7.76 11.59
C ASP A 110 8.73 6.63 12.01
N TYR A 111 7.42 6.88 12.09
CA TYR A 111 6.49 5.83 12.51
C TYR A 111 5.04 6.06 12.08
N TRP A 112 4.33 4.95 11.89
CA TRP A 112 2.89 4.86 11.83
C TRP A 112 2.26 4.63 13.23
N ASP A 113 1.30 5.48 13.63
CA ASP A 113 0.47 5.26 14.82
C ASP A 113 -0.97 4.86 14.44
N PRO A 114 -1.36 3.58 14.63
CA PRO A 114 -2.71 3.11 14.31
C PRO A 114 -3.79 3.68 15.23
N ASN A 115 -3.45 4.24 16.41
CA ASN A 115 -4.45 4.82 17.32
C ASN A 115 -4.95 6.19 16.86
N THR A 116 -4.09 6.94 16.17
CA THR A 116 -4.38 8.27 15.65
C THR A 116 -4.53 8.28 14.12
N ASN A 117 -4.27 7.15 13.47
CA ASN A 117 -4.27 6.99 12.01
C ASN A 117 -3.32 8.00 11.34
N GLU A 118 -2.09 8.10 11.87
CA GLU A 118 -1.12 9.14 11.53
C GLU A 118 0.27 8.57 11.23
N ILE A 119 0.84 8.96 10.09
CA ILE A 119 2.27 8.79 9.79
C ILE A 119 3.00 10.02 10.33
N THR A 120 3.94 9.82 11.24
CA THR A 120 4.86 10.85 11.73
C THR A 120 6.21 10.69 11.05
N LEU A 121 6.69 11.79 10.46
CA LEU A 121 8.08 11.93 10.00
C LEU A 121 8.82 12.86 10.98
N CYS A 122 9.79 12.34 11.73
CA CYS A 122 10.47 13.16 12.73
C CYS A 122 11.53 14.05 12.07
N TYR A 123 11.61 15.30 12.52
CA TYR A 123 12.61 16.23 11.99
C TYR A 123 14.05 15.79 12.26
N GLU A 124 14.26 15.06 13.36
CA GLU A 124 15.55 14.49 13.72
C GLU A 124 16.00 13.40 12.72
N ASP A 125 15.09 12.64 12.11
CA ASP A 125 15.45 11.55 11.19
C ASP A 125 16.05 12.07 9.88
N ILE A 126 15.35 12.98 9.21
CA ILE A 126 15.88 13.62 7.98
C ILE A 126 17.19 14.38 8.25
N GLN A 127 17.34 14.97 9.44
CA GLN A 127 18.55 15.68 9.81
C GLN A 127 19.71 14.69 10.01
N GLN A 128 19.45 13.55 10.67
CA GLN A 128 20.45 12.51 10.83
C GLN A 128 20.88 11.93 9.48
N SER A 129 19.93 11.70 8.55
CA SER A 129 20.27 11.24 7.20
C SER A 129 21.12 12.28 6.45
N GLU A 130 20.78 13.57 6.53
CA GLU A 130 21.59 14.65 5.92
C GLU A 130 23.02 14.66 6.45
N HIS A 131 23.19 14.56 7.77
CA HIS A 131 24.51 14.46 8.39
C HIS A 131 25.27 13.21 7.92
N ARG A 132 24.63 12.04 7.88
CA ARG A 132 25.25 10.81 7.37
C ARG A 132 25.79 11.01 5.96
N PHE A 133 25.00 11.61 5.07
CA PHE A 133 25.44 11.88 3.71
C PHE A 133 26.54 12.95 3.63
N ALA A 134 26.43 14.03 4.40
CA ALA A 134 27.39 15.12 4.41
C ALA A 134 28.77 14.66 4.93
N ASP A 135 28.78 13.92 6.04
CA ASP A 135 30.00 13.38 6.66
C ASP A 135 30.69 12.34 5.79
N ASN A 136 29.94 11.69 4.89
CA ASN A 136 30.45 10.74 3.91
C ASN A 136 30.68 11.35 2.51
N ALA A 137 30.79 12.69 2.43
CA ALA A 137 31.14 13.43 1.22
C ALA A 137 30.21 13.19 0.02
N ASN A 138 28.92 12.95 0.27
CA ASN A 138 27.91 12.99 -0.79
C ASN A 138 27.87 14.41 -1.39
N PRO A 139 27.83 14.58 -2.72
CA PRO A 139 27.81 15.91 -3.35
C PRO A 139 26.51 16.69 -3.08
N ASP A 140 25.41 16.00 -2.81
CA ASP A 140 24.06 16.56 -2.64
C ASP A 140 23.37 15.97 -1.39
N PRO A 141 23.92 16.18 -0.17
CA PRO A 141 23.47 15.48 1.04
C PRO A 141 22.02 15.81 1.42
N VAL A 142 21.57 17.04 1.16
CA VAL A 142 20.18 17.45 1.35
C VAL A 142 19.22 16.68 0.45
N ILE A 143 19.57 16.47 -0.83
CA ILE A 143 18.72 15.68 -1.74
C ILE A 143 18.70 14.22 -1.31
N ALA A 144 19.85 13.68 -0.91
CA ALA A 144 19.94 12.30 -0.44
C ALA A 144 19.12 12.06 0.84
N ALA A 145 19.10 13.03 1.76
CA ALA A 145 18.26 12.98 2.95
C ALA A 145 16.75 13.05 2.62
N VAL A 146 16.34 13.96 1.73
CA VAL A 146 14.94 14.04 1.26
C VAL A 146 14.52 12.75 0.56
N ASP A 147 15.41 12.15 -0.23
CA ASP A 147 15.19 10.85 -0.87
C ASP A 147 15.05 9.74 0.21
N ALA A 148 15.92 9.69 1.22
CA ALA A 148 15.82 8.72 2.32
C ALA A 148 14.49 8.86 3.09
N THR A 149 14.10 10.06 3.47
CA THR A 149 12.80 10.34 4.12
C THR A 149 11.60 10.05 3.23
N THR A 150 11.72 10.24 1.90
CA THR A 150 10.67 9.81 0.95
C THR A 150 10.46 8.30 1.00
N SER A 151 11.54 7.52 1.08
CA SER A 151 11.45 6.08 1.28
C SER A 151 10.92 5.71 2.68
N GLY A 152 11.37 6.40 3.74
CA GLY A 152 10.87 6.23 5.10
C GLY A 152 9.35 6.42 5.18
N PHE A 153 8.84 7.47 4.54
CA PHE A 153 7.39 7.66 4.40
C PHE A 153 6.68 6.48 3.73
N TYR A 154 7.20 5.93 2.63
CA TYR A 154 6.54 4.79 1.99
C TYR A 154 6.67 3.50 2.79
N HIS A 155 7.70 3.37 3.62
CA HIS A 155 7.80 2.31 4.62
C HIS A 155 6.67 2.46 5.65
N GLU A 156 6.46 3.64 6.23
CA GLU A 156 5.34 3.88 7.15
C GLU A 156 3.97 3.74 6.49
N LEU A 157 3.85 4.10 5.20
CA LEU A 157 2.67 3.81 4.40
C LEU A 157 2.45 2.30 4.26
N GLY A 158 3.50 1.49 4.34
CA GLY A 158 3.45 0.03 4.42
C GLY A 158 2.62 -0.41 5.61
N HIS A 159 3.04 -0.03 6.82
CA HIS A 159 2.29 -0.30 8.04
C HIS A 159 0.86 0.23 7.98
N ALA A 160 0.69 1.48 7.52
CA ALA A 160 -0.62 2.10 7.40
C ALA A 160 -1.55 1.32 6.47
N THR A 161 -1.09 0.92 5.28
CA THR A 161 -1.92 0.20 4.30
C THR A 161 -2.23 -1.23 4.74
N LEU A 162 -1.27 -1.94 5.34
CA LEU A 162 -1.52 -3.25 5.94
C LEU A 162 -2.63 -3.17 7.00
N ALA A 163 -2.56 -2.18 7.89
CA ALA A 163 -3.53 -1.99 8.97
C ALA A 163 -4.91 -1.52 8.47
N ILE A 164 -4.94 -0.47 7.65
CA ILE A 164 -6.18 0.20 7.21
C ILE A 164 -7.00 -0.71 6.28
N TYR A 165 -6.34 -1.45 5.40
CA TYR A 165 -7.00 -2.35 4.46
C TYR A 165 -7.07 -3.80 4.95
N GLN A 166 -6.50 -4.11 6.12
CA GLN A 166 -6.43 -5.45 6.71
C GLN A 166 -5.80 -6.47 5.75
N LEU A 167 -4.68 -6.09 5.14
CA LEU A 167 -3.98 -6.92 4.17
C LEU A 167 -3.22 -8.02 4.90
N ALA A 168 -3.33 -9.26 4.39
CA ALA A 168 -2.57 -10.38 4.92
C ALA A 168 -1.15 -10.40 4.34
N PHE A 169 -0.15 -10.67 5.18
CA PHE A 169 1.23 -10.89 4.79
C PHE A 169 1.85 -12.04 5.61
N THR A 170 2.94 -12.64 5.11
CA THR A 170 3.61 -13.78 5.76
C THR A 170 5.11 -13.57 5.98
N GLY A 171 5.63 -12.37 5.69
CA GLY A 171 7.00 -11.96 5.97
C GLY A 171 7.13 -11.27 7.33
N ARG A 172 8.35 -10.82 7.68
CA ARG A 172 8.50 -9.82 8.75
C ARG A 172 7.86 -8.52 8.30
N GLU A 173 7.05 -7.90 9.15
CA GLU A 173 6.27 -6.71 8.78
C GLU A 173 7.17 -5.58 8.26
N GLU A 174 8.30 -5.35 8.91
CA GLU A 174 9.33 -4.37 8.52
C GLU A 174 9.90 -4.61 7.10
N ASP A 175 10.18 -5.87 6.76
CA ASP A 175 10.65 -6.21 5.40
C ASP A 175 9.52 -6.01 4.39
N VAL A 176 8.27 -6.24 4.78
CA VAL A 176 7.09 -6.01 3.93
C VAL A 176 6.88 -4.51 3.73
N ALA A 177 7.04 -3.68 4.76
CA ALA A 177 6.99 -2.23 4.66
C ALA A 177 8.07 -1.67 3.72
N ASP A 178 9.31 -2.18 3.82
CA ASP A 178 10.39 -1.88 2.86
C ASP A 178 10.02 -2.28 1.42
N GLN A 179 9.36 -3.43 1.24
CA GLN A 179 8.90 -3.85 -0.07
C GLN A 179 7.84 -2.90 -0.64
N LEU A 180 6.93 -2.35 0.18
CA LEU A 180 6.01 -1.33 -0.31
C LEU A 180 6.78 -0.11 -0.80
N SER A 181 7.76 0.35 -0.03
CA SER A 181 8.59 1.49 -0.44
C SER A 181 9.28 1.25 -1.78
N ALA A 182 9.93 0.10 -1.93
CA ALA A 182 10.57 -0.28 -3.19
C ALA A 182 9.55 -0.39 -4.34
N PHE A 183 8.38 -0.98 -4.10
CA PHE A 183 7.31 -1.05 -5.09
C PHE A 183 6.84 0.34 -5.54
N MET A 184 6.56 1.25 -4.61
CA MET A 184 6.08 2.60 -4.92
C MET A 184 7.10 3.43 -5.71
N LEU A 185 8.39 3.21 -5.46
CA LEU A 185 9.48 3.94 -6.11
C LEU A 185 9.92 3.33 -7.45
N LEU A 186 9.92 2.00 -7.58
CA LEU A 186 10.56 1.31 -8.71
C LEU A 186 9.54 0.74 -9.69
N ALA A 187 8.32 0.40 -9.26
CA ALA A 187 7.30 -0.07 -10.18
C ALA A 187 6.65 1.10 -10.93
N PRO A 188 6.34 0.96 -12.23
CA PRO A 188 5.54 1.95 -12.94
C PRO A 188 4.17 2.11 -12.28
N GLY A 189 3.70 3.37 -12.20
CA GLY A 189 2.35 3.67 -11.74
C GLY A 189 1.28 3.11 -12.69
N ALA A 190 0.01 3.24 -12.30
CA ALA A 190 -1.12 2.78 -13.10
C ALA A 190 -1.21 3.44 -14.49
N ASP A 191 -0.60 4.62 -14.67
CA ASP A 191 -0.46 5.32 -15.95
C ASP A 191 0.73 4.84 -16.79
N GLY A 192 1.47 3.84 -16.31
CA GLY A 192 2.65 3.25 -16.94
C GLY A 192 3.91 4.10 -16.80
N LYS A 193 3.90 5.20 -16.05
CA LYS A 193 5.08 6.05 -15.87
C LYS A 193 5.88 5.65 -14.64
N PRO A 194 7.22 5.77 -14.68
CA PRO A 194 8.05 5.58 -13.49
C PRO A 194 7.79 6.71 -12.49
N TYR A 195 8.01 6.41 -11.21
CA TYR A 195 8.04 7.43 -10.18
C TYR A 195 9.15 8.46 -10.47
N PRO A 196 8.91 9.78 -10.32
CA PRO A 196 9.93 10.79 -10.54
C PRO A 196 11.17 10.52 -9.68
N ASN A 197 12.29 10.23 -10.34
CA ASN A 197 13.56 9.87 -9.71
C ASN A 197 13.54 8.61 -8.83
N GLY A 198 12.60 7.70 -9.03
CA GLY A 198 12.43 6.51 -8.18
C GLY A 198 13.70 5.69 -7.97
N VAL A 199 14.46 5.41 -9.04
CA VAL A 199 15.75 4.69 -8.95
C VAL A 199 16.78 5.46 -8.12
N ARG A 200 16.85 6.80 -8.24
CA ARG A 200 17.76 7.62 -7.42
C ARG A 200 17.36 7.57 -5.95
N ILE A 201 16.07 7.71 -5.66
CA ILE A 201 15.54 7.65 -4.30
C ILE A 201 15.92 6.30 -3.67
N ALA A 202 15.59 5.19 -4.33
CA ALA A 202 15.94 3.86 -3.89
C ALA A 202 17.47 3.67 -3.71
N THR A 203 18.28 4.21 -4.61
CA THR A 203 19.76 4.16 -4.50
C THR A 203 20.24 4.92 -3.27
N ASN A 204 19.71 6.11 -3.01
CA ASN A 204 20.05 6.88 -1.81
C ASN A 204 19.58 6.16 -0.55
N THR A 205 18.40 5.51 -0.54
CA THR A 205 17.96 4.65 0.57
C THR A 205 18.93 3.49 0.83
N ALA A 206 19.39 2.79 -0.21
CA ALA A 206 20.38 1.73 -0.05
C ALA A 206 21.69 2.27 0.56
N GLN A 207 22.15 3.43 0.11
CA GLN A 207 23.35 4.08 0.66
C GLN A 207 23.13 4.52 2.11
N ASP A 208 21.96 5.05 2.45
CA ASP A 208 21.61 5.47 3.80
C ASP A 208 21.70 4.28 4.78
N TRP A 209 21.12 3.13 4.41
CA TRP A 209 21.27 1.87 5.16
C TRP A 209 22.71 1.39 5.22
N LYS A 210 23.50 1.54 4.15
CA LYS A 210 24.93 1.21 4.13
C LYS A 210 25.72 2.05 5.12
N LEU A 211 25.38 3.33 5.26
CA LEU A 211 26.03 4.25 6.19
C LEU A 211 25.60 3.98 7.62
N SER A 212 24.30 3.80 7.88
CA SER A 212 23.76 3.41 9.19
C SER A 212 24.38 2.11 9.68
N ALA A 213 24.49 1.09 8.82
CA ALA A 213 25.14 -0.17 9.15
C ALA A 213 26.60 -0.03 9.64
N LYS A 214 27.33 1.01 9.19
CA LYS A 214 28.70 1.27 9.65
C LYS A 214 28.74 1.89 11.04
N GLU A 215 27.67 2.55 11.46
CA GLU A 215 27.52 3.19 12.77
C GLU A 215 27.11 2.16 13.84
N SER A 216 26.38 1.12 13.45
CA SER A 216 25.85 0.06 14.31
C SER A 216 26.90 -0.84 15.00
N GLY A 217 28.20 -0.64 14.73
CA GLY A 217 29.30 -1.26 15.50
C GLY A 217 29.66 -2.69 15.10
N ASP A 218 30.10 -3.50 16.07
CA ASP A 218 30.51 -4.90 15.83
C ASP A 218 29.30 -5.77 15.52
N ALA A 219 29.40 -6.63 14.50
CA ALA A 219 28.34 -7.56 14.11
C ALA A 219 27.85 -8.46 15.27
N ASN A 220 28.68 -8.75 16.26
CA ASN A 220 28.31 -9.57 17.42
C ASN A 220 27.40 -8.83 18.43
N ASP A 221 27.36 -7.51 18.38
CA ASP A 221 26.55 -6.68 19.27
C ASP A 221 25.19 -6.31 18.64
N LEU A 222 24.92 -6.79 17.42
CA LEU A 222 23.68 -6.51 16.70
C LEU A 222 22.49 -7.29 17.30
N PRO A 223 21.31 -6.67 17.42
CA PRO A 223 20.13 -7.29 17.99
C PRO A 223 19.46 -8.23 16.97
N PHE A 224 20.01 -9.42 16.75
CA PHE A 224 19.47 -10.40 15.77
C PHE A 224 18.04 -10.89 16.05
N TRP A 225 17.50 -10.60 17.24
CA TRP A 225 16.11 -10.89 17.64
C TRP A 225 15.14 -9.74 17.33
N ASP A 226 15.65 -8.62 16.83
CA ASP A 226 14.83 -7.45 16.51
C ASP A 226 13.85 -7.75 15.36
N GLY A 227 12.71 -7.06 15.37
CA GLY A 227 11.70 -7.17 14.31
C GLY A 227 12.20 -6.66 12.97
N HIS A 228 13.13 -5.70 13.00
CA HIS A 228 13.75 -5.14 11.81
C HIS A 228 14.91 -6.01 11.33
N SER A 229 15.06 -6.08 10.01
CA SER A 229 16.31 -6.52 9.41
C SER A 229 17.47 -5.64 9.88
N MET A 230 18.66 -6.23 10.02
CA MET A 230 19.89 -5.46 10.15
C MET A 230 20.03 -4.48 8.97
N ASP A 231 20.54 -3.29 9.22
CA ASP A 231 20.71 -2.24 8.21
C ASP A 231 21.46 -2.74 6.97
N ILE A 232 22.52 -3.55 7.15
CA ILE A 232 23.26 -4.14 6.03
C ILE A 232 22.43 -5.13 5.21
N THR A 233 21.48 -5.83 5.84
CA THR A 233 20.54 -6.72 5.15
C THR A 233 19.52 -5.91 4.36
N ARG A 234 18.98 -4.83 4.96
CA ARG A 234 18.07 -3.89 4.28
C ARG A 234 18.76 -3.28 3.05
N MET A 235 20.02 -2.87 3.19
CA MET A 235 20.84 -2.36 2.09
C MET A 235 20.90 -3.34 0.90
N TYR A 236 21.26 -4.61 1.12
CA TYR A 236 21.32 -5.60 0.03
C TYR A 236 19.95 -5.97 -0.54
N ASN A 237 18.87 -5.88 0.25
CA ASN A 237 17.51 -6.04 -0.27
C ASN A 237 17.16 -4.89 -1.22
N TRP A 238 17.46 -3.65 -0.83
CA TRP A 238 17.29 -2.48 -1.69
C TRP A 238 18.11 -2.57 -2.98
N GLU A 239 19.39 -2.91 -2.89
CA GLU A 239 20.23 -3.08 -4.09
C GLU A 239 19.68 -4.17 -5.02
N CYS A 240 19.17 -5.26 -4.45
CA CYS A 240 18.52 -6.32 -5.22
C CYS A 240 17.24 -5.85 -5.91
N TRP A 241 16.36 -5.11 -5.23
CA TRP A 241 15.13 -4.59 -5.83
C TRP A 241 15.40 -3.53 -6.89
N ILE A 242 16.39 -2.66 -6.68
CA ILE A 242 16.85 -1.71 -7.71
C ILE A 242 17.31 -2.49 -8.94
N TYR A 243 18.27 -3.42 -8.78
CA TYR A 243 18.75 -4.22 -9.89
C TYR A 243 17.62 -5.00 -10.58
N GLY A 244 16.75 -5.65 -9.80
CA GLY A 244 15.65 -6.46 -10.30
C GLY A 244 14.55 -5.66 -11.03
N SER A 245 14.41 -4.36 -10.74
CA SER A 245 13.44 -3.50 -11.43
C SER A 245 13.78 -3.25 -12.89
N ASP A 246 15.08 -3.18 -13.22
CA ASP A 246 15.59 -3.08 -14.59
C ASP A 246 17.06 -3.56 -14.63
N PRO A 247 17.30 -4.87 -14.81
CA PRO A 247 18.65 -5.43 -14.80
C PRO A 247 19.55 -4.85 -15.91
N ALA A 248 18.96 -4.40 -17.02
CA ALA A 248 19.70 -3.83 -18.13
C ALA A 248 20.17 -2.41 -17.80
N ALA A 249 19.30 -1.57 -17.23
CA ALA A 249 19.66 -0.22 -16.80
C ALA A 249 20.63 -0.23 -15.61
N ASN A 250 20.51 -1.23 -14.72
CA ASN A 250 21.24 -1.29 -13.46
C ASN A 250 22.43 -2.27 -13.47
N ALA A 251 22.85 -2.75 -14.65
CA ALA A 251 23.94 -3.70 -14.82
C ALA A 251 25.27 -3.27 -14.17
N ASN A 252 25.50 -1.95 -14.03
CA ASN A 252 26.70 -1.42 -13.40
C ASN A 252 26.81 -1.79 -11.92
N MET A 253 25.70 -2.06 -11.20
CA MET A 253 25.74 -2.43 -9.77
C MET A 253 26.51 -3.72 -9.52
N VAL A 254 26.40 -4.69 -10.44
CA VAL A 254 27.17 -5.94 -10.38
C VAL A 254 28.60 -5.70 -10.85
N ALA A 255 28.78 -4.88 -11.90
CA ALA A 255 30.11 -4.59 -12.44
C ALA A 255 31.01 -3.77 -11.49
N SER A 256 30.43 -2.87 -10.69
CA SER A 256 31.12 -2.09 -9.66
C SER A 256 31.39 -2.90 -8.39
N GLY A 257 30.69 -4.02 -8.21
CA GLY A 257 30.74 -4.85 -7.00
C GLY A 257 29.91 -4.31 -5.84
N ASP A 258 28.98 -3.37 -6.11
CA ASP A 258 28.00 -2.94 -5.10
C ASP A 258 27.06 -4.12 -4.77
N LEU A 259 26.50 -4.75 -5.80
CA LEU A 259 25.67 -5.95 -5.67
C LEU A 259 26.47 -7.21 -6.03
N PRO A 260 26.67 -8.16 -5.09
CA PRO A 260 27.30 -9.44 -5.39
C PRO A 260 26.59 -10.22 -6.50
N GLU A 261 27.36 -10.82 -7.42
CA GLU A 261 26.82 -11.55 -8.58
C GLU A 261 25.89 -12.72 -8.17
N ASP A 262 26.20 -13.38 -7.05
CA ASP A 262 25.38 -14.45 -6.49
C ASP A 262 24.03 -13.93 -5.94
N ARG A 263 24.00 -12.73 -5.35
CA ARG A 263 22.75 -12.08 -4.94
C ARG A 263 21.92 -11.65 -6.16
N ALA A 264 22.57 -11.09 -7.18
CA ALA A 264 21.92 -10.54 -8.37
C ALA A 264 21.10 -11.58 -9.16
N GLY A 265 21.53 -12.86 -9.15
CA GLY A 265 20.96 -13.92 -10.00
C GLY A 265 19.45 -14.15 -9.85
N ASN A 266 18.87 -13.83 -8.68
CA ASN A 266 17.42 -14.01 -8.44
C ASN A 266 16.66 -12.68 -8.30
N CYS A 267 17.34 -11.53 -8.43
CA CYS A 267 16.77 -10.24 -8.09
C CYS A 267 15.64 -9.79 -9.03
N GLU A 268 15.74 -10.10 -10.33
CA GLU A 268 14.67 -9.80 -11.28
C GLU A 268 13.37 -10.56 -10.92
N GLU A 269 13.46 -11.86 -10.65
CA GLU A 269 12.30 -12.66 -10.23
C GLU A 269 11.76 -12.22 -8.87
N GLU A 270 12.65 -11.90 -7.93
CA GLU A 270 12.26 -11.40 -6.60
C GLU A 270 11.46 -10.10 -6.70
N PHE A 271 11.96 -9.11 -7.46
CA PHE A 271 11.27 -7.85 -7.66
C PHE A 271 9.94 -8.02 -8.39
N GLN A 272 9.87 -8.88 -9.42
CA GLN A 272 8.64 -9.16 -10.15
C GLN A 272 7.57 -9.81 -9.25
N ASN A 273 7.96 -10.79 -8.42
CA ASN A 273 7.04 -11.45 -7.49
C ASN A 273 6.53 -10.49 -6.41
N MET A 274 7.43 -9.69 -5.82
CA MET A 274 7.08 -8.67 -4.84
C MET A 274 6.16 -7.60 -5.43
N SER A 275 6.48 -7.07 -6.61
CA SER A 275 5.65 -6.07 -7.30
C SER A 275 4.27 -6.60 -7.63
N LYS A 276 4.18 -7.85 -8.10
CA LYS A 276 2.90 -8.51 -8.37
C LYS A 276 2.07 -8.69 -7.11
N ALA A 277 2.68 -9.05 -5.98
CA ALA A 277 1.98 -9.18 -4.71
C ALA A 277 1.39 -7.84 -4.26
N TRP A 278 2.18 -6.77 -4.27
CA TRP A 278 1.70 -5.42 -3.92
C TRP A 278 0.63 -4.89 -4.87
N GLN A 279 0.76 -5.12 -6.17
CA GLN A 279 -0.29 -4.80 -7.14
C GLN A 279 -1.62 -5.51 -6.82
N GLN A 280 -1.56 -6.78 -6.43
CA GLN A 280 -2.76 -7.55 -6.09
C GLN A 280 -3.38 -7.07 -4.76
N MET A 281 -2.55 -6.79 -3.76
CA MET A 281 -3.01 -6.32 -2.45
C MET A 281 -3.63 -4.92 -2.54
N LEU A 282 -3.01 -3.99 -3.26
CA LEU A 282 -3.49 -2.61 -3.37
C LEU A 282 -4.57 -2.42 -4.43
N GLY A 283 -4.67 -3.30 -5.44
CA GLY A 283 -5.57 -3.16 -6.59
C GLY A 283 -7.01 -2.74 -6.25
N PRO A 284 -7.70 -3.38 -5.28
CA PRO A 284 -9.04 -2.99 -4.84
C PRO A 284 -9.14 -1.60 -4.19
N HIS A 285 -8.00 -1.05 -3.78
CA HIS A 285 -7.86 0.20 -3.05
C HIS A 285 -7.26 1.33 -3.90
N LEU A 286 -6.92 1.08 -5.17
CA LEU A 286 -6.46 2.12 -6.07
C LEU A 286 -7.62 2.97 -6.58
N LYS A 287 -7.38 4.27 -6.76
CA LYS A 287 -8.30 5.15 -7.47
C LYS A 287 -8.42 4.68 -8.92
N SER A 288 -9.66 4.67 -9.43
CA SER A 288 -9.86 4.51 -10.86
C SER A 288 -9.17 5.66 -11.59
N PRO A 289 -8.48 5.40 -12.72
CA PRO A 289 -8.02 6.48 -13.58
C PRO A 289 -9.21 7.39 -13.83
N ALA A 290 -9.06 8.69 -13.55
CA ALA A 290 -10.12 9.64 -13.86
C ALA A 290 -10.45 9.48 -15.35
N GLU A 291 -11.66 9.00 -15.66
CA GLU A 291 -12.18 9.10 -17.02
C GLU A 291 -12.05 10.58 -17.41
N PRO A 292 -11.34 10.93 -18.48
CA PRO A 292 -11.32 12.31 -18.94
C PRO A 292 -12.78 12.71 -19.11
N CYS A 293 -13.21 13.76 -18.40
CA CYS A 293 -14.58 14.24 -18.44
C CYS A 293 -15.05 14.25 -19.89
N GLY A 294 -15.89 13.27 -20.25
CA GLY A 294 -16.42 13.16 -21.61
C GLY A 294 -17.13 14.47 -21.94
N PRO A 295 -17.04 14.98 -23.18
CA PRO A 295 -17.73 16.20 -23.54
C PRO A 295 -19.20 16.03 -23.15
N SER A 296 -19.71 16.97 -22.35
CA SER A 296 -21.12 17.03 -21.98
C SER A 296 -21.93 16.82 -23.26
N GLN A 297 -22.61 15.67 -23.37
CA GLN A 297 -23.54 15.49 -24.46
C GLN A 297 -24.62 16.53 -24.26
N THR A 298 -24.50 17.61 -25.01
CA THR A 298 -25.58 18.56 -25.21
C THR A 298 -26.71 17.72 -25.79
N ARG A 299 -27.74 17.50 -24.96
CA ARG A 299 -29.01 16.94 -25.38
C ARG A 299 -29.51 17.81 -26.53
N THR A 300 -29.25 17.37 -27.76
CA THR A 300 -29.94 17.90 -28.91
C THR A 300 -31.29 17.19 -28.90
N ASP A 301 -32.31 17.92 -28.47
CA ASP A 301 -33.69 17.54 -28.70
C ASP A 301 -33.89 17.47 -30.23
N ARG A 302 -33.74 16.27 -30.79
CA ARG A 302 -34.33 15.90 -32.08
C ARG A 302 -35.39 14.87 -31.82
N GLY A 303 -36.62 15.29 -32.10
CA GLY A 303 -37.81 14.45 -32.06
C GLY A 303 -37.71 13.24 -33.01
N ASP A 304 -38.51 12.25 -32.64
CA ASP A 304 -39.15 11.23 -33.48
C ASP A 304 -38.37 10.76 -34.71
N GLY A 305 -37.73 9.59 -34.58
CA GLY A 305 -37.17 8.90 -35.74
C GLY A 305 -36.50 7.57 -35.41
N ALA A 306 -37.30 6.50 -35.46
CA ALA A 306 -36.91 5.10 -35.64
C ALA A 306 -36.08 4.42 -34.52
N ALA A 307 -36.76 3.58 -33.74
CA ALA A 307 -36.14 2.45 -33.08
C ALA A 307 -35.46 1.57 -34.14
N ALA A 308 -34.13 1.53 -34.14
CA ALA A 308 -33.36 0.53 -34.86
C ALA A 308 -33.54 -0.81 -34.14
N SER A 309 -34.56 -1.57 -34.58
CA SER A 309 -34.70 -2.98 -34.26
C SER A 309 -33.51 -3.74 -34.85
N TRP A 310 -32.65 -4.27 -33.99
CA TRP A 310 -31.62 -5.22 -34.39
C TRP A 310 -32.30 -6.51 -34.89
N PRO A 311 -32.00 -7.01 -36.10
CA PRO A 311 -32.48 -8.33 -36.49
C PRO A 311 -31.80 -9.39 -35.63
N VAL A 312 -32.61 -10.24 -35.01
CA VAL A 312 -32.14 -11.51 -34.45
C VAL A 312 -31.92 -12.45 -35.63
N PHE A 313 -30.66 -12.72 -35.96
CA PHE A 313 -30.33 -13.70 -37.00
C PHE A 313 -30.46 -15.12 -36.41
N LEU A 314 -31.54 -15.82 -36.78
CA LEU A 314 -31.72 -17.25 -36.56
C LEU A 314 -31.40 -17.97 -37.87
N SER A 315 -30.11 -18.16 -38.18
CA SER A 315 -29.68 -18.88 -39.38
C SER A 315 -28.24 -19.40 -39.27
N SER A 316 -27.97 -20.53 -39.91
CA SER A 316 -26.76 -21.36 -39.77
C SER A 316 -25.50 -20.85 -40.49
N ARG A 317 -25.42 -19.58 -40.92
CA ARG A 317 -24.26 -19.04 -41.68
C ARG A 317 -23.96 -17.54 -41.40
N PRO A 318 -23.47 -17.20 -40.20
CA PRO A 318 -23.23 -15.81 -39.78
C PRO A 318 -22.11 -15.08 -40.55
N GLU A 319 -21.14 -15.80 -41.12
CA GLU A 319 -20.00 -15.17 -41.80
C GLU A 319 -20.35 -14.53 -43.17
N GLN A 320 -21.35 -15.06 -43.89
CA GLN A 320 -21.76 -14.49 -45.18
C GLN A 320 -22.58 -13.21 -45.01
N GLU A 321 -23.43 -13.14 -43.99
CA GLU A 321 -24.27 -11.97 -43.73
C GLU A 321 -23.46 -10.78 -43.19
N PHE A 322 -22.42 -11.05 -42.39
CA PHE A 322 -21.48 -10.01 -41.94
C PHE A 322 -20.72 -9.37 -43.11
N MET A 323 -20.29 -10.18 -44.08
CA MET A 323 -19.55 -9.69 -45.25
C MET A 323 -20.44 -8.87 -46.20
N GLU A 324 -21.71 -9.23 -46.38
CA GLU A 324 -22.68 -8.41 -47.15
C GLU A 324 -23.06 -7.11 -46.44
N PHE A 325 -23.10 -7.10 -45.11
CA PHE A 325 -23.33 -5.88 -44.33
C PHE A 325 -22.15 -4.90 -44.46
N MET A 326 -20.91 -5.39 -44.39
CA MET A 326 -19.69 -4.59 -44.57
C MET A 326 -19.60 -3.99 -45.98
N ASP A 327 -20.05 -4.71 -47.01
CA ASP A 327 -20.07 -4.23 -48.40
C ASP A 327 -21.16 -3.16 -48.63
N ARG A 328 -22.33 -3.28 -47.98
CA ARG A 328 -23.40 -2.24 -48.03
C ARG A 328 -23.10 -0.99 -47.21
N SER A 329 -22.18 -1.05 -46.25
CA SER A 329 -21.82 0.08 -45.37
C SER A 329 -20.59 0.87 -45.81
N GLY A 330 -19.94 0.46 -46.91
CA GLY A 330 -18.87 1.24 -47.56
C GLY A 330 -17.53 1.23 -46.82
N ILE A 331 -17.29 0.26 -45.92
CA ILE A 331 -16.04 0.13 -45.17
C ILE A 331 -15.04 -0.68 -46.01
N GLY A 332 -14.13 0.02 -46.69
CA GLY A 332 -13.15 -0.56 -47.60
C GLY A 332 -12.07 -1.41 -46.90
N ARG A 333 -11.66 -2.48 -47.57
CA ARG A 333 -10.72 -3.54 -47.13
C ARG A 333 -9.28 -3.11 -46.79
N ALA A 334 -8.97 -1.81 -46.74
CA ALA A 334 -7.61 -1.28 -46.63
C ALA A 334 -7.27 -0.66 -45.26
N ASP A 335 -8.24 -0.53 -44.34
CA ASP A 335 -8.02 0.17 -43.05
C ASP A 335 -7.70 -0.78 -41.87
N LEU A 336 -7.45 -2.06 -42.15
CA LEU A 336 -7.30 -3.11 -41.14
C LEU A 336 -5.91 -3.79 -41.15
N MET A 337 -4.85 -3.06 -41.51
CA MET A 337 -3.48 -3.57 -41.45
C MET A 337 -2.49 -2.72 -40.65
N ASP A 338 -2.93 -1.71 -39.90
CA ASP A 338 -2.02 -0.92 -39.05
C ASP A 338 -2.52 -0.70 -37.61
N ARG A 339 -3.08 -1.73 -36.96
CA ARG A 339 -3.27 -1.77 -35.50
C ARG A 339 -3.25 -3.19 -34.93
N THR A 340 -2.12 -3.88 -35.04
CA THR A 340 -1.89 -5.10 -34.24
C THR A 340 -1.60 -4.74 -32.78
N ARG A 341 -2.62 -4.87 -31.94
CA ARG A 341 -2.63 -5.28 -30.51
C ARG A 341 -3.74 -4.56 -29.74
N ALA A 342 -4.96 -4.98 -29.96
CA ALA A 342 -6.04 -4.81 -28.98
C ALA A 342 -6.79 -6.14 -28.88
N THR A 343 -6.45 -6.91 -27.86
CA THR A 343 -7.16 -8.13 -27.45
C THR A 343 -8.54 -7.72 -26.95
N VAL A 344 -9.57 -7.92 -27.77
CA VAL A 344 -10.97 -7.76 -27.32
C VAL A 344 -11.36 -9.01 -26.54
N PHE A 345 -11.52 -8.87 -25.22
CA PHE A 345 -12.15 -9.89 -24.38
C PHE A 345 -13.64 -9.97 -24.74
N LEU A 346 -14.07 -11.10 -25.30
CA LEU A 346 -15.48 -11.41 -25.51
C LEU A 346 -15.97 -12.30 -24.35
N THR A 347 -16.71 -11.73 -23.40
CA THR A 347 -17.40 -12.48 -22.35
C THR A 347 -18.63 -13.16 -22.95
N VAL A 348 -18.62 -14.50 -23.02
CA VAL A 348 -19.80 -15.29 -23.39
C VAL A 348 -20.56 -15.66 -22.11
N CYS A 349 -21.73 -15.06 -21.91
CA CYS A 349 -22.70 -15.55 -20.91
C CYS A 349 -23.38 -16.81 -21.46
N VAL A 350 -23.04 -17.98 -20.92
CA VAL A 350 -23.81 -19.22 -21.13
C VAL A 350 -24.84 -19.34 -20.01
N SER A 351 -26.12 -19.19 -20.33
CA SER A 351 -27.21 -19.51 -19.41
C SER A 351 -27.39 -21.03 -19.31
N PHE A 352 -27.14 -21.60 -18.13
CA PHE A 352 -27.48 -22.99 -17.83
C PHE A 352 -28.99 -23.14 -17.60
N ARG A 353 -29.62 -24.03 -18.38
CA ARG A 353 -30.99 -24.51 -18.16
C ARG A 353 -30.91 -25.89 -17.51
N SER A 354 -31.39 -26.01 -16.27
CA SER A 354 -31.47 -27.28 -15.54
C SER A 354 -32.47 -28.24 -16.20
N PRO A 355 -32.15 -29.54 -16.34
CA PRO A 355 -33.16 -30.58 -16.47
C PRO A 355 -33.37 -31.33 -15.15
N THR A 356 -34.62 -31.38 -14.75
CA THR A 356 -35.17 -32.28 -13.73
C THR A 356 -35.34 -33.71 -14.28
N SER A 357 -35.25 -34.67 -13.36
CA SER A 357 -35.86 -36.01 -13.38
C SER A 357 -35.11 -37.19 -14.03
N THR A 358 -34.62 -38.07 -13.14
CA THR A 358 -34.75 -39.55 -13.12
C THR A 358 -34.47 -40.36 -14.40
N ASP A 359 -33.43 -41.21 -14.37
CA ASP A 359 -33.61 -42.67 -14.39
C ASP A 359 -32.27 -43.47 -14.30
N LEU A 360 -32.25 -44.36 -13.31
CA LEU A 360 -31.74 -45.74 -13.24
C LEU A 360 -30.38 -46.16 -13.86
N VAL A 361 -29.53 -46.71 -12.99
CA VAL A 361 -28.33 -47.54 -13.25
C VAL A 361 -28.75 -48.98 -13.61
N PRO A 362 -27.96 -49.69 -14.45
CA PRO A 362 -27.32 -50.92 -13.94
C PRO A 362 -25.84 -51.07 -14.33
N ALA A 363 -25.15 -51.83 -13.48
CA ALA A 363 -23.73 -52.16 -13.50
C ALA A 363 -23.31 -53.22 -14.54
N GLY A 364 -22.01 -53.29 -14.87
CA GLY A 364 -21.37 -54.55 -15.29
C GLY A 364 -20.04 -54.46 -16.07
N SER A 365 -18.97 -54.95 -15.42
CA SER A 365 -17.69 -55.50 -15.95
C SER A 365 -16.68 -54.53 -16.63
N GLY A 366 -15.37 -54.50 -16.34
CA GLY A 366 -14.50 -55.28 -15.46
C GLY A 366 -13.04 -55.28 -15.96
N LEU A 367 -12.15 -54.55 -15.25
CA LEU A 367 -10.72 -54.84 -14.92
C LEU A 367 -9.63 -55.01 -16.03
N PRO A 368 -8.31 -54.98 -15.70
CA PRO A 368 -7.59 -54.43 -14.51
C PRO A 368 -6.23 -53.70 -14.78
N SER A 369 -5.75 -53.03 -13.70
CA SER A 369 -4.35 -52.89 -13.20
C SER A 369 -3.28 -52.23 -14.09
N THR A 370 -2.46 -51.28 -13.63
CA THR A 370 -1.57 -51.22 -12.44
C THR A 370 -1.30 -49.73 -12.11
N GLY A 371 -0.94 -49.22 -10.94
CA GLY A 371 -0.64 -49.73 -9.61
C GLY A 371 -0.05 -48.56 -8.78
N TRP A 372 -0.18 -48.64 -7.45
CA TRP A 372 0.54 -47.90 -6.39
C TRP A 372 0.05 -46.48 -6.07
N ASP A 373 -1.04 -46.32 -5.32
CA ASP A 373 -1.26 -46.42 -3.85
C ASP A 373 -0.76 -45.22 -3.02
N ARG A 374 -1.72 -44.37 -2.64
CA ARG A 374 -1.67 -43.41 -1.52
C ARG A 374 -2.53 -43.99 -0.40
N ASN A 375 -1.98 -44.10 0.80
CA ASN A 375 -2.71 -44.22 2.07
C ASN A 375 -1.80 -43.54 3.12
N THR A 376 -2.25 -42.73 4.09
CA THR A 376 -3.56 -42.53 4.75
C THR A 376 -3.40 -41.24 5.57
N ALA A 377 -4.19 -40.19 5.37
CA ALA A 377 -5.41 -39.84 6.11
C ALA A 377 -5.26 -39.53 7.63
N HIS A 378 -5.62 -38.28 7.96
CA HIS A 378 -6.19 -37.75 9.20
C HIS A 378 -5.36 -37.73 10.51
N ALA A 379 -4.93 -36.53 10.89
CA ALA A 379 -5.06 -36.04 12.26
C ALA A 379 -5.22 -34.51 12.24
N ALA A 380 -6.42 -34.04 12.58
CA ALA A 380 -6.67 -32.66 12.96
C ALA A 380 -6.04 -32.41 14.33
N ILE A 381 -5.19 -31.39 14.46
CA ILE A 381 -4.84 -30.81 15.77
C ILE A 381 -4.86 -29.28 15.65
N ARG A 382 -5.67 -28.71 16.54
CA ARG A 382 -5.82 -27.29 16.84
C ARG A 382 -4.62 -26.79 17.65
N TYR A 383 -4.36 -25.48 17.58
CA TYR A 383 -3.41 -24.66 18.36
C TYR A 383 -1.93 -24.84 17.98
N PHE A 384 -1.32 -23.83 17.35
CA PHE A 384 -0.80 -22.61 17.99
C PHE A 384 -1.00 -21.42 17.06
#